data_AF-X1HMB9-F1
#
_entry.id   AF-X1HMB9-F1
#
_cell.length_a   1.000
_cell.length_b   1.000
_cell.length_c   1.000
_cell.angle_alpha   90.00
_cell.angle_beta   90.00
_cell.angle_gamma   90.00
#
_symmetry.space_group_name_H-M   'P 1'
#
loop_
_entity.id
_entity.type
_entity.pdbx_description
1 polymer ?
#
loop_
_entity_poly.entity_id
_entity_poly.type
_entity_poly.pdbx_seq_one_letter_code
_entity_poly.pdbx_strand_id
1 'polypeptide(L)'
;MNITGIEVIRGNPGAPKSNPGIATGVIVGEKVELTYGNTLCVNTSFDYRGAAMKTTLEGAIGKLHTFPTEWLEVLLKNGVEIDLPESSDFTPCERSVDIGITPDIDPGTDYDLSASLLDYREA
;
A
#
# COMPACT_ATOMS: atom_id res chain seq x y z
N MET A 1 5.83 9.18 5.51
CA MET A 1 4.67 8.77 4.69
C MET A 1 3.61 8.20 5.59
N ASN A 2 2.34 8.47 5.29
CA ASN A 2 1.20 8.02 6.08
C ASN A 2 0.23 7.23 5.18
N ILE A 3 -0.31 6.12 5.69
CA ILE A 3 -1.48 5.49 5.10
C ILE A 3 -2.69 6.32 5.55
N THR A 4 -3.41 6.88 4.60
CA THR A 4 -4.57 7.77 4.84
C THR A 4 -5.89 7.04 4.72
N GLY A 5 -5.92 5.88 4.07
CA GLY A 5 -7.11 5.06 3.94
C GLY A 5 -6.83 3.70 3.32
N ILE A 6 -7.79 2.80 3.48
CA ILE A 6 -7.77 1.46 2.92
C ILE A 6 -9.13 1.20 2.29
N GLU A 7 -9.13 0.66 1.09
CA GLU A 7 -10.34 0.24 0.38
C GLU A 7 -10.22 -1.23 -0.03
N VAL A 8 -11.29 -1.99 0.19
CA VAL A 8 -11.38 -3.37 -0.30
C VAL A 8 -12.17 -3.37 -1.60
N ILE A 9 -11.50 -3.71 -2.69
CA ILE A 9 -12.11 -3.87 -4.01
C ILE A 9 -12.49 -5.34 -4.19
N ARG A 10 -13.80 -5.60 -4.18
CA ARG A 10 -14.37 -6.94 -4.33
C ARG A 10 -14.55 -7.30 -5.81
N GLY A 11 -13.55 -7.94 -6.42
CA GLY A 11 -13.58 -8.33 -7.83
C GLY A 11 -12.28 -9.02 -8.28
N ASN A 12 -12.30 -9.64 -9.47
CA ASN A 12 -11.22 -10.51 -9.98
C ASN A 12 -9.82 -9.87 -9.86
N PRO A 13 -8.83 -10.59 -9.29
CA PRO A 13 -7.46 -10.09 -9.17
C PRO A 13 -6.87 -9.86 -10.57
N GLY A 14 -6.33 -8.66 -10.81
CA GLY A 14 -5.74 -8.26 -12.10
C GLY A 14 -6.73 -7.77 -13.17
N ALA A 15 -8.01 -7.57 -12.82
CA ALA A 15 -8.95 -6.94 -13.75
C ALA A 15 -8.56 -5.47 -14.02
N PRO A 16 -8.59 -4.99 -15.28
CA PRO A 16 -8.38 -3.58 -15.57
C PRO A 16 -9.42 -2.71 -14.83
N LYS A 17 -9.00 -1.51 -14.41
CA LYS A 17 -9.79 -0.47 -13.71
C LYS A 17 -11.21 -0.20 -14.25
N SER A 18 -11.56 -0.68 -15.45
CA SER A 18 -12.86 -0.50 -16.09
C SER A 18 -14.01 -1.32 -15.47
N ASN A 19 -13.74 -2.26 -14.57
CA ASN A 19 -14.76 -2.96 -13.78
C ASN A 19 -14.43 -2.83 -12.29
N PRO A 20 -14.68 -1.68 -11.66
CA PRO A 20 -14.45 -1.54 -10.24
C PRO A 20 -15.47 -2.43 -9.54
N GLY A 21 -14.97 -3.49 -8.91
CA GLY A 21 -15.72 -4.17 -7.87
C GLY A 21 -16.21 -3.17 -6.82
N ILE A 22 -17.17 -3.57 -5.99
CA ILE A 22 -17.65 -2.69 -4.91
C ILE A 22 -16.46 -2.36 -4.00
N ALA A 23 -16.03 -1.09 -3.99
CA ALA A 23 -15.01 -0.57 -3.10
C ALA A 23 -15.67 -0.21 -1.76
N THR A 24 -15.19 -0.79 -0.67
CA THR A 24 -15.64 -0.44 0.69
C THR A 24 -14.48 0.17 1.45
N GLY A 25 -14.63 1.43 1.88
CA GLY A 25 -13.65 2.10 2.74
C GLY A 25 -13.63 1.49 4.14
N VAL A 26 -12.43 1.38 4.72
CA VAL A 26 -12.20 0.84 6.05
C VAL A 26 -11.95 1.97 7.04
N ILE A 27 -12.45 1.83 8.27
CA ILE A 27 -12.21 2.80 9.35
C ILE A 27 -10.78 2.63 9.87
N VAL A 28 -10.07 3.74 10.04
CA VAL A 28 -8.70 3.76 10.56
C VAL A 28 -8.65 3.12 11.96
N GLY A 29 -7.72 2.18 12.14
CA GLY A 29 -7.52 1.47 13.41
C GLY A 29 -8.39 0.22 13.58
N GLU A 30 -9.29 -0.08 12.64
CA GLU A 30 -10.04 -1.32 12.63
C GLU A 30 -9.33 -2.43 11.86
N LYS A 31 -9.57 -3.67 12.27
CA LYS A 31 -9.16 -4.84 11.49
C LYS A 31 -10.02 -4.93 10.24
N VAL A 32 -9.38 -5.15 9.10
CA VAL A 32 -10.06 -5.42 7.83
C VAL A 32 -10.07 -6.91 7.56
N GLU A 33 -11.26 -7.47 7.33
CA GLU A 33 -11.39 -8.85 6.85
C GLU A 33 -11.27 -8.88 5.32
N LEU A 34 -10.37 -9.73 4.82
CA LEU A 34 -10.08 -9.88 3.41
C LEU A 34 -10.33 -11.32 2.97
N THR A 35 -10.95 -11.48 1.81
CA THR A 35 -11.09 -12.79 1.14
C THR A 35 -10.08 -12.90 0.01
N TYR A 36 -9.63 -14.13 -0.30
CA TYR A 36 -8.83 -14.37 -1.49
C TYR A 36 -9.52 -13.89 -2.76
N GLY A 37 -8.72 -13.35 -3.67
CA GLY A 37 -9.20 -12.73 -4.90
C GLY A 37 -9.64 -11.28 -4.75
N ASN A 38 -9.79 -10.74 -3.53
CA ASN A 38 -9.95 -9.29 -3.36
C ASN A 38 -8.65 -8.56 -3.71
N THR A 39 -8.79 -7.26 -3.95
CA THR A 39 -7.67 -6.33 -4.00
C THR A 39 -7.80 -5.31 -2.88
N LEU A 40 -6.71 -5.10 -2.15
CA LEU A 40 -6.59 -4.06 -1.13
C LEU A 40 -5.96 -2.82 -1.76
N CYS A 41 -6.73 -1.75 -1.93
CA CYS A 41 -6.21 -0.45 -2.35
C CYS A 41 -5.77 0.31 -1.09
N VAL A 42 -4.49 0.68 -1.05
CA VAL A 42 -3.86 1.39 0.05
C VAL A 42 -3.64 2.83 -0.38
N ASN A 43 -4.40 3.76 0.20
CA ASN A 43 -4.27 5.19 -0.03
C ASN A 43 -3.20 5.76 0.90
N THR A 44 -2.26 6.52 0.34
CA THR A 44 -1.13 7.11 1.05
C THR A 44 -1.02 8.60 0.80
N SER A 45 -0.48 9.31 1.78
CA SER A 45 -0.09 10.70 1.67
C SER A 45 1.29 10.92 2.27
N PHE A 46 2.12 11.68 1.57
CA PHE A 46 3.43 12.10 2.04
C PHE A 46 3.79 13.45 1.45
N ASP A 47 4.55 14.24 2.19
CA ASP A 47 5.09 15.49 1.67
C ASP A 47 6.40 15.22 0.92
N TYR A 48 6.52 15.79 -0.29
CA TYR A 48 7.70 15.68 -1.12
C TYR A 48 8.32 17.06 -1.39
N ARG A 49 9.65 17.12 -1.33
CA ARG A 49 10.46 18.25 -1.76
C ARG A 49 11.71 17.72 -2.46
N GLY A 50 11.98 18.16 -3.67
CA GLY A 50 13.10 17.68 -4.48
C GLY A 50 12.88 17.87 -5.98
N ALA A 51 13.85 17.39 -6.76
CA ALA A 51 13.75 17.38 -8.22
C ALA A 51 12.68 16.40 -8.70
N ALA A 52 12.13 16.60 -9.89
CA ALA A 52 11.20 15.62 -10.45
C ALA A 52 11.87 14.23 -10.51
N MET A 53 11.20 13.20 -9.97
CA MET A 53 11.72 11.84 -9.97
C MET A 53 10.63 10.81 -10.20
N LYS A 54 11.02 9.69 -10.81
CA LYS A 54 10.23 8.47 -10.87
C LYS A 54 10.63 7.57 -9.73
N THR A 55 9.66 6.98 -9.05
CA THR A 55 9.92 5.97 -8.03
C THR A 55 8.79 4.95 -7.98
N THR A 56 9.02 3.84 -7.27
CA THR A 56 7.99 2.84 -6.99
C THR A 56 7.40 3.07 -5.59
N LEU A 57 6.09 3.28 -5.53
CA LEU A 57 5.31 3.14 -4.30
C LEU A 57 5.02 1.65 -4.10
N GLU A 58 5.62 1.06 -3.07
CA GLU A 58 5.40 -0.33 -2.68
C GLU A 58 4.42 -0.39 -1.50
N GLY A 59 3.36 -1.18 -1.65
CA GLY A 59 2.49 -1.59 -0.57
C GLY A 59 2.79 -3.06 -0.22
N ALA A 60 2.92 -3.37 1.06
CA ALA A 60 3.25 -4.71 1.53
C ALA A 60 2.39 -5.15 2.72
N ILE A 61 1.94 -6.40 2.68
CA ILE A 61 1.27 -7.12 3.78
C ILE A 61 2.25 -8.15 4.32
N GLY A 62 2.41 -8.19 5.64
CA GLY A 62 3.39 -9.06 6.28
C GLY A 62 3.14 -9.28 7.76
N LYS A 63 4.13 -9.85 8.44
CA LYS A 63 4.13 -9.99 9.90
C LYS A 63 5.20 -9.08 10.49
N LEU A 64 4.81 -8.15 11.35
CA LEU A 64 5.76 -7.29 12.05
C LEU A 64 6.39 -8.09 13.19
N HIS A 65 7.70 -8.26 13.11
CA HIS A 65 8.51 -8.82 14.19
C HIS A 65 9.15 -7.66 14.95
N THR A 66 8.93 -7.58 16.26
CA THR A 66 9.42 -6.47 17.10
C THR A 66 10.67 -6.82 17.91
N PHE A 67 11.17 -8.06 17.78
CA PHE A 67 12.38 -8.53 18.47
C PHE A 67 13.16 -9.52 17.59
N PRO A 68 14.50 -9.44 17.51
CA PRO A 68 15.40 -8.52 18.22
C PRO A 68 15.47 -7.10 17.62
N THR A 69 14.98 -6.92 16.40
CA THR A 69 14.87 -5.63 15.71
C THR A 69 13.51 -5.57 15.01
N GLU A 70 12.94 -4.38 14.89
CA GLU A 70 11.70 -4.21 14.14
C GLU A 70 11.92 -4.45 12.65
N TRP A 71 11.26 -5.48 12.10
CA TRP A 71 11.20 -5.72 10.66
C TRP A 71 9.84 -6.25 10.25
N LEU A 72 9.46 -6.03 8.99
CA LEU A 72 8.30 -6.66 8.40
C LEU A 72 8.73 -7.87 7.58
N GLU A 73 8.27 -9.06 7.95
CA GLU A 73 8.34 -10.23 7.08
C GLU A 73 7.27 -10.07 6.00
N VAL A 74 7.70 -9.62 4.82
CA VAL A 74 6.80 -9.35 3.69
C VAL A 74 6.32 -10.66 3.07
N LEU A 75 5.00 -10.84 3.02
CA LEU A 75 4.35 -12.02 2.45
C LEU A 75 3.66 -11.70 1.12
N LEU A 76 2.94 -10.57 1.06
CA LEU A 76 2.39 -10.02 -0.17
C LEU A 76 2.94 -8.63 -0.40
N LYS A 77 3.18 -8.29 -1.65
CA LYS A 77 3.51 -6.92 -2.02
C LYS A 77 3.14 -6.62 -3.45
N ASN A 78 2.93 -5.34 -3.72
CA ASN A 78 2.86 -4.82 -5.07
C ASN A 78 3.49 -3.43 -5.13
N GLY A 79 4.03 -3.08 -6.30
CA GLY A 79 4.64 -1.79 -6.56
C GLY A 79 3.97 -1.10 -7.74
N VAL A 80 3.76 0.20 -7.63
CA VAL A 80 3.32 1.04 -8.75
C VAL A 80 4.33 2.17 -8.98
N GLU A 81 4.73 2.36 -10.25
CA GLU A 81 5.56 3.50 -10.63
C GLU A 81 4.73 4.78 -10.50
N ILE A 82 5.29 5.76 -9.80
CA ILE A 82 4.69 7.08 -9.61
C ILE A 82 5.68 8.16 -10.05
N ASP A 83 5.13 9.21 -10.65
CA ASP A 83 5.85 10.45 -10.92
C ASP A 83 5.70 11.39 -9.73
N LEU A 84 6.84 11.82 -9.18
CA LEU A 84 6.93 12.89 -8.19
C LEU A 84 7.27 14.20 -8.91
N PRO A 85 6.47 15.26 -8.73
CA PRO A 85 6.76 16.55 -9.35
C PRO A 85 8.00 17.19 -8.72
N GLU A 86 8.72 18.00 -9.49
CA GLU A 86 9.71 18.89 -8.92
C GLU A 86 9.01 19.86 -7.96
N SER A 87 9.56 20.01 -6.76
CA SER A 87 9.07 20.98 -5.79
C SER A 87 10.16 21.54 -4.90
N SER A 88 10.20 22.87 -4.80
CA SER A 88 11.08 23.61 -3.89
C SER A 88 10.58 23.62 -2.44
N ASP A 89 9.30 23.36 -2.24
CA ASP A 89 8.63 23.33 -0.93
C ASP A 89 8.04 21.94 -0.67
N PHE A 90 7.83 21.61 0.60
CA PHE A 90 7.13 20.36 0.94
C PHE A 90 5.69 20.40 0.39
N THR A 91 5.44 19.56 -0.61
CA THR A 91 4.16 19.48 -1.32
C THR A 91 3.49 18.14 -1.03
N PRO A 92 2.23 18.15 -0.57
CA PRO A 92 1.49 16.92 -0.34
C PRO A 92 1.31 16.12 -1.63
N CYS A 93 1.69 14.84 -1.58
CA CYS A 93 1.52 13.88 -2.66
C CYS A 93 0.60 12.76 -2.18
N GLU A 94 -0.55 12.63 -2.83
CA GLU A 94 -1.49 11.52 -2.60
C GLU A 94 -1.34 10.47 -3.69
N ARG A 95 -1.12 9.22 -3.30
CA ARG A 95 -0.93 8.08 -4.20
C ARG A 95 -1.52 6.83 -3.60
N SER A 96 -1.87 5.87 -4.45
CA SER A 96 -2.46 4.60 -4.02
C SER A 96 -1.75 3.43 -4.67
N VAL A 97 -1.71 2.31 -3.97
CA VAL A 97 -1.14 1.05 -4.45
C VAL A 97 -2.09 -0.10 -4.14
N ASP A 98 -2.29 -0.98 -5.12
CA ASP A 98 -3.20 -2.11 -5.04
C ASP A 98 -2.45 -3.39 -4.70
N ILE A 99 -2.84 -4.10 -3.64
CA ILE A 99 -2.24 -5.38 -3.24
C ILE A 99 -3.28 -6.48 -3.44
N GLY A 100 -2.96 -7.47 -4.28
CA GLY A 100 -3.84 -8.63 -4.48
C GLY A 100 -3.79 -9.58 -3.30
N ILE A 101 -4.95 -10.05 -2.83
CA ILE A 101 -5.06 -10.99 -1.71
C ILE A 101 -5.01 -12.41 -2.25
N THR A 102 -3.88 -13.09 -2.04
CA THR A 102 -3.59 -14.44 -2.56
C THR A 102 -3.51 -15.48 -1.42
N PRO A 103 -3.50 -16.78 -1.74
CA PRO A 103 -3.27 -17.84 -0.77
C PRO A 103 -1.88 -17.86 -0.12
N ASP A 104 -0.97 -16.93 -0.44
CA ASP A 104 0.35 -16.84 0.20
C ASP A 104 0.26 -16.28 1.64
N ILE A 105 -0.92 -15.79 2.05
CA ILE A 105 -1.26 -15.49 3.44
C ILE A 105 -2.38 -16.42 3.93
N ASP A 106 -2.27 -16.90 5.16
CA ASP A 106 -3.23 -17.78 5.80
C ASP A 106 -4.47 -17.03 6.31
N PRO A 107 -5.68 -17.61 6.19
CA PRO A 107 -6.91 -17.01 6.70
C PRO A 107 -6.95 -17.09 8.23
N GLY A 108 -7.63 -16.14 8.88
CA GLY A 108 -7.76 -16.09 10.34
C GLY A 108 -6.49 -15.71 11.10
N THR A 109 -5.44 -15.29 10.37
CA THR A 109 -4.21 -14.73 10.93
C THR A 109 -4.24 -13.21 10.77
N ASP A 110 -3.76 -12.50 11.80
CA ASP A 110 -3.56 -11.05 11.73
C ASP A 110 -2.26 -10.74 10.98
N TYR A 111 -2.30 -9.72 10.12
CA TYR A 111 -1.16 -9.22 9.36
C TYR A 111 -1.05 -7.71 9.49
N ASP A 112 0.15 -7.21 9.30
CA ASP A 112 0.49 -5.79 9.29
C ASP A 112 0.57 -5.27 7.86
N LEU A 113 0.22 -4.00 7.69
CA LEU A 113 0.26 -3.29 6.42
C LEU A 113 1.34 -2.22 6.48
N SER A 114 2.15 -2.13 5.42
CA SER A 114 3.12 -1.06 5.24
C SER A 114 3.06 -0.49 3.83
N ALA A 115 3.49 0.76 3.70
CA ALA A 115 3.80 1.37 2.43
C ALA A 115 5.21 1.95 2.51
N SER A 116 5.97 1.90 1.41
CA SER A 116 7.29 2.55 1.29
C SER A 116 7.57 3.06 -0.13
N LEU A 117 8.51 3.99 -0.28
CA LEU A 117 9.08 4.37 -1.57
C LEU A 117 10.42 3.65 -1.73
N LEU A 118 10.59 2.84 -2.78
CA LEU A 118 11.79 2.00 -2.92
C LEU A 118 13.06 2.77 -3.28
N ASP A 119 12.92 3.85 -4.07
CA ASP A 119 14.09 4.60 -4.57
C ASP A 119 14.38 5.86 -3.76
N TYR A 120 13.59 6.12 -2.72
CA TYR A 120 13.80 7.27 -1.85
C TYR A 120 14.79 6.91 -0.75
N ARG A 121 16.07 7.27 -0.97
CA ARG A 121 17.05 7.34 0.12
C ARG A 121 16.98 8.75 0.70
N GLU A 122 16.75 8.86 2.00
CA GLU A 122 16.91 10.13 2.72
C GLU A 122 18.30 10.70 2.38
N ALA A 123 18.32 11.92 1.83
CA ALA A 123 19.53 12.64 1.46
C ALA A 123 20.16 13.34 2.66
#